data_AF-A0A358R0K9-F1
#
_entry.id   AF-A0A358R0K9-F1
#
_cell.length_a   1.000
_cell.length_b   1.000
_cell.length_c   1.000
_cell.angle_alpha   90.00
_cell.angle_beta   90.00
_cell.angle_gamma   90.00
#
_symmetry.space_group_name_H-M   'P 1'
#
loop_
_entity.id
_entity.type
_entity.pdbx_description
1 polymer ?
#
loop_
_entity_poly.entity_id
_entity_poly.type
_entity_poly.pdbx_seq_one_letter_code
_entity_poly.pdbx_strand_id
1 'polypeptide(L)' 'MIWKCSNCGYNIDGPAPPEQCPSCNEKCHFVDVSCYIPDCGGSGGGTQDERLTRVPEDTRGKP' A
#
# COMPACT_ATOMS: atom_id res chain seq x y z
N MET A 1 16.34 3.30 -0.46
CA MET A 1 15.28 3.76 -1.36
C MET A 1 14.52 2.52 -1.82
N ILE A 2 13.28 2.68 -2.28
CA ILE A 2 12.45 1.56 -2.76
C ILE A 2 12.14 1.83 -4.22
N TRP A 3 12.47 0.88 -5.08
CA TRP A 3 12.32 0.98 -6.52
C TRP A 3 11.22 0.04 -6.98
N LYS A 4 10.20 0.57 -7.64
CA LYS A 4 9.12 -0.23 -8.21
C LYS A 4 9.36 -0.43 -9.71
N CYS A 5 9.34 -1.68 -10.15
CA CYS A 5 9.38 -2.04 -11.56
C CYS A 5 8.12 -1.51 -12.26
N SER A 6 8.30 -0.73 -13.32
CA SER A 6 7.18 -0.16 -14.10
C SER A 6 6.46 -1.21 -14.95
N ASN A 7 7.10 -2.34 -15.23
CA ASN A 7 6.55 -3.42 -16.05
C ASN A 7 5.69 -4.38 -15.20
N CYS A 8 6.28 -4.99 -14.16
CA CYS A 8 5.61 -6.02 -13.35
C CYS A 8 5.16 -5.55 -11.96
N GLY A 9 5.55 -4.35 -11.52
CA GLY A 9 5.18 -3.81 -10.20
C GLY A 9 6.00 -4.36 -9.02
N TYR A 10 7.05 -5.15 -9.26
CA TYR A 10 7.95 -5.67 -8.23
C TYR A 10 8.70 -4.54 -7.51
N ASN A 11 8.79 -4.61 -6.18
CA ASN A 11 9.51 -3.62 -5.36
C ASN A 11 10.88 -4.17 -4.96
N ILE A 12 11.91 -3.35 -5.11
CA ILE A 12 13.31 -3.66 -4.78
C ILE A 12 13.80 -2.61 -3.80
N ASP A 13 14.33 -3.05 -2.66
CA ASP A 13 15.03 -2.14 -1.75
C ASP A 13 16.49 -2.00 -2.18
N GLY A 14 17.00 -0.76 -2.17
CA GLY A 14 18.39 -0.50 -2.51
C GLY A 14 18.74 0.97 -2.69
N PRO A 15 20.03 1.30 -2.83
CA PRO A 15 20.47 2.65 -3.15
C PRO A 15 20.20 3.04 -4.62
N ALA A 16 20.11 2.07 -5.53
CA ALA A 16 19.85 2.27 -6.95
C ALA A 16 19.13 1.04 -7.55
N PRO A 17 18.36 1.20 -8.64
CA PRO A 17 17.68 0.08 -9.29
C PRO A 17 18.63 -0.70 -10.22
N PRO A 18 18.42 -2.01 -10.42
CA PRO A 18 19.19 -2.80 -11.39
C PRO A 18 18.74 -2.51 -12.84
N GLU A 19 19.58 -2.83 -13.83
CA GLU A 19 19.18 -2.75 -15.25
C GLU A 19 18.12 -3.80 -15.63
N GLN A 20 18.13 -4.95 -14.96
CA GLN A 20 17.23 -6.07 -15.24
C GLN A 20 16.41 -6.39 -14.00
N CYS A 21 15.09 -6.54 -14.19
CA CYS A 21 14.20 -6.85 -13.08
C CYS A 21 14.36 -8.32 -12.66
N PRO A 22 14.58 -8.64 -11.37
CA PRO A 22 14.71 -10.02 -10.91
C PRO A 22 13.38 -10.80 -10.95
N SER A 23 12.24 -10.09 -11.05
CA SER A 23 10.91 -10.70 -11.08
C SER A 23 10.49 -11.08 -12.51
N CYS A 24 10.53 -10.14 -13.46
CA CYS A 24 10.17 -10.42 -14.85
C CYS A 24 11.36 -10.78 -15.74
N ASN A 25 12.59 -10.63 -15.27
CA ASN A 25 13.83 -10.95 -15.99
C ASN A 25 14.00 -10.14 -17.30
N GLU A 26 13.40 -8.97 -17.37
CA GLU A 26 13.48 -8.05 -18.52
C GLU A 26 14.12 -6.72 -18.13
N LYS A 27 14.66 -6.00 -19.13
CA LYS A 27 15.14 -4.63 -18.94
C LYS A 27 13.95 -3.70 -18.74
N CYS A 28 13.80 -3.17 -17.53
CA CYS A 28 12.64 -2.38 -17.13
C CYS A 28 13.07 -1.03 -16.56
N HIS A 29 12.18 -0.05 -16.64
CA HIS A 29 12.35 1.22 -15.92
C HIS A 29 11.86 1.09 -14.48
N PHE A 30 12.58 1.71 -13.55
CA PHE A 30 12.29 1.66 -12.13
C PHE A 30 11.96 3.05 -11.60
N VAL A 31 10.88 3.13 -10.82
CA VAL A 31 10.41 4.38 -10.23
C VAL A 31 10.72 4.35 -8.73
N ASP A 32 11.31 5.42 -8.20
CA ASP A 32 11.48 5.56 -6.75
C ASP A 32 10.11 5.78 -6.09
N VAL A 33 9.76 4.88 -5.18
CA VAL A 33 8.55 4.92 -4.35
C VAL A 33 8.89 5.02 -2.87
N SER A 34 10.17 5.24 -2.52
CA SER A 34 10.62 5.37 -1.13
C SER A 34 9.92 6.52 -0.40
N CYS A 35 9.49 7.56 -1.13
CA CYS A 35 8.81 8.74 -0.56
C CYS A 35 7.28 8.59 -0.51
N TYR A 36 6.71 7.56 -1.14
CA TYR A 36 5.25 7.34 -1.20
C TYR A 36 4.76 6.19 -0.29
N ILE A 37 5.61 5.73 0.63
CA ILE A 37 5.13 5.01 1.82
C ILE A 37 5.17 5.98 3.01
N PRO A 38 4.28 7.00 3.09
CA PRO A 38 3.71 7.25 4.38
C PRO A 38 2.91 5.99 4.73
N ASP A 39 2.67 5.73 5.99
CA ASP A 39 1.58 4.86 6.41
C ASP A 39 0.35 5.07 5.49
N CYS A 40 0.12 4.17 4.51
CA CYS A 40 -1.16 4.11 3.80
C CYS A 40 -2.11 3.60 4.86
N GLY A 41 -2.66 4.56 5.62
CA GLY A 41 -3.47 4.40 6.82
C GLY A 41 -4.67 3.53 6.57
N GLY A 42 -4.43 2.22 6.54
CA GLY A 42 -5.43 1.17 6.50
C GLY A 42 -5.99 0.95 7.88
N SER A 43 -6.60 1.99 8.47
CA SER A 43 -7.79 1.96 9.34
C SER A 43 -7.91 3.27 10.11
N GLY A 44 -8.92 4.07 9.75
CA GLY A 44 -9.46 5.12 10.63
C GLY A 44 -9.27 6.54 10.10
N GLY A 45 -10.11 6.97 9.16
CA GLY A 45 -10.01 8.34 8.64
C GLY A 45 -11.11 8.76 7.66
N GLY A 46 -12.37 8.53 8.00
CA GLY A 46 -13.53 9.32 7.55
C GLY A 46 -13.80 9.45 6.05
N THR A 47 -14.60 8.54 5.50
CA THR A 47 -15.78 9.03 4.77
C THR A 47 -16.86 9.22 5.82
N GLN A 48 -17.27 10.47 6.04
CA GLN A 48 -18.45 10.78 6.83
C GLN A 48 -19.66 10.37 5.98
N ASP A 49 -19.96 9.08 5.97
CA ASP A 49 -21.33 8.63 5.84
C ASP A 49 -21.84 8.37 7.25
N GLU A 50 -22.81 9.18 7.67
CA GLU A 50 -23.44 9.16 8.99
C GLU A 50 -24.03 7.78 9.38
N ARG A 51 -24.05 6.80 8.47
CA ARG A 51 -24.50 5.43 8.73
C ARG A 51 -23.39 4.46 9.13
N LEU A 52 -22.11 4.84 9.09
CA LEU A 52 -21.00 3.94 9.42
C LEU A 52 -20.42 4.11 10.85
N THR A 53 -20.79 5.17 11.58
CA THR A 53 -20.36 5.39 12.98
C THR A 53 -21.24 4.70 14.02
N ARG A 54 -22.33 4.06 13.61
CA ARG A 54 -23.06 3.17 14.53
C ARG A 54 -22.31 1.85 14.59
N VAL A 55 -21.33 1.79 15.48
CA VAL A 55 -21.02 0.54 16.17
C VAL A 55 -22.37 -0.02 16.61
N PRO A 56 -22.80 -1.21 16.17
CA PRO A 56 -24.05 -1.76 16.65
C PRO A 56 -23.91 -1.93 18.16
N GLU A 57 -24.55 -1.06 18.93
CA GLU A 57 -24.77 -1.20 20.37
C GLU A 57 -25.73 -2.37 20.69
N ASP A 58 -25.73 -3.43 19.87
CA ASP A 58 -26.73 -4.50 19.89
C ASP A 58 -26.22 -5.78 20.55
N THR A 59 -25.24 -5.70 21.45
CA THR A 59 -24.87 -6.88 22.29
C THR A 59 -24.93 -6.63 23.79
N ARG A 60 -25.60 -5.57 24.25
CA ARG A 60 -25.97 -5.45 25.67
C ARG A 60 -27.46 -5.69 25.88
N GLY A 61 -27.79 -6.97 25.93
CA GLY A 61 -29.08 -7.54 26.28
C GLY A 61 -29.26 -8.78 25.41
N LYS A 62 -29.06 -10.00 25.91
CA LYS A 62 -30.06 -10.78 26.67
C LYS A 62 -29.54 -12.24 26.74
N PRO A 63 -30.08 -13.17 27.54
CA PRO A 63 -30.79 -13.08 28.82
C PRO A 63 -29.89 -13.40 30.04
#